data_AF-A0A7G7KL93-F1
#
_entry.id   AF-A0A7G7KL93-F1
#
_cell.length_a   1.000
_cell.length_b   1.000
_cell.length_c   1.000
_cell.angle_alpha   90.00
_cell.angle_beta   90.00
_cell.angle_gamma   90.00
#
_symmetry.space_group_name_H-M   'P 1'
#
loop_
_entity.id
_entity.type
_entity.pdbx_description
1 polymer ?
#
loop_
_entity_poly.entity_id
_entity_poly.type
_entity_poly.pdbx_seq_one_letter_code
_entity_poly.pdbx_strand_id
1 'polypeptide(L)'
;MSARGKLTLLVTPLVTAAAISTPVLAADLTALKACMAEMAGEMGLSPDLAYKECKKKSITNCITSLRGKFVTLTATSKNNKGYVVDLGNDKKLWQEGRFWSDRGCKVIKNGGSITQNAPDKNGFLQRYRWFRQGICQTETIPGYEYTDQLAFQACDPGGYVVDSGRNETDKSNVEQLMRGE
;
A
#
# COMPACT_ATOMS: atom_id res chain seq x y z
N MET A 1 12.42 -52.90 -38.61
CA MET A 1 12.19 -52.33 -37.26
C MET A 1 12.54 -50.85 -37.33
N SER A 2 11.54 -49.95 -37.33
CA SER A 2 11.73 -48.51 -37.53
C SER A 2 11.45 -47.78 -36.22
N ALA A 3 12.50 -47.21 -35.62
CA ALA A 3 12.42 -46.45 -34.38
C ALA A 3 12.07 -44.99 -34.70
N ARG A 4 10.87 -44.54 -34.31
CA ARG A 4 10.47 -43.13 -34.33
C ARG A 4 10.77 -42.51 -32.97
N GLY A 5 11.78 -41.65 -32.92
CA GLY A 5 12.10 -40.83 -31.75
C GLY A 5 11.01 -39.79 -31.48
N LYS A 6 10.56 -39.72 -30.22
CA LYS A 6 9.64 -38.70 -29.72
C LYS A 6 10.42 -37.43 -29.40
N LEU A 7 10.04 -36.33 -30.06
CA LEU A 7 10.54 -34.99 -29.79
C LEU A 7 9.74 -34.39 -28.62
N THR A 8 10.37 -34.23 -27.46
CA THR A 8 9.75 -33.61 -26.29
C THR A 8 9.97 -32.10 -26.34
N LEU A 9 8.89 -31.34 -26.58
CA LEU A 9 8.91 -29.87 -26.56
C LEU A 9 8.91 -29.39 -25.10
N LEU A 10 9.98 -28.72 -24.68
CA LEU A 10 10.07 -28.02 -23.40
C LEU A 10 9.37 -26.67 -23.53
N VAL A 11 8.23 -26.50 -22.86
CA VAL A 11 7.52 -25.22 -22.75
C VAL A 11 8.04 -24.49 -21.51
N THR A 12 8.84 -23.45 -21.71
CA THR A 12 9.26 -22.53 -20.64
C THR A 12 8.16 -21.48 -20.40
N PRO A 13 7.70 -21.28 -19.14
CA PRO A 13 6.77 -20.20 -18.85
C PRO A 13 7.52 -18.86 -18.80
N LEU A 14 7.06 -17.93 -19.64
CA LEU A 14 7.45 -16.52 -19.64
C LEU A 14 6.90 -15.86 -18.37
N VAL A 15 7.77 -15.51 -17.43
CA VAL A 15 7.39 -14.73 -16.24
C VAL A 15 7.27 -13.26 -16.68
N THR A 16 6.05 -12.84 -17.01
CA THR A 16 5.71 -11.43 -17.19
C THR A 16 5.64 -10.77 -15.82
N ALA A 17 6.71 -10.07 -15.44
CA ALA A 17 6.69 -9.12 -14.33
C ALA A 17 5.69 -8.00 -14.69
N ALA A 18 4.56 -7.95 -13.99
CA ALA A 18 3.64 -6.84 -14.09
C ALA A 18 4.31 -5.60 -13.46
N ALA A 19 4.73 -4.66 -14.31
CA ALA A 19 5.13 -3.34 -13.87
C ALA A 19 3.90 -2.65 -13.29
N ILE A 20 3.91 -2.39 -11.98
CA ILE A 20 2.95 -1.50 -11.33
C ILE A 20 3.28 -0.10 -11.85
N SER A 21 2.65 0.30 -12.95
CA SER A 21 2.72 1.67 -13.44
C SER A 21 1.94 2.54 -12.46
N THR A 22 2.65 3.21 -11.55
CA THR A 22 2.07 4.25 -10.68
C THR A 22 2.03 5.57 -11.45
N PRO A 23 0.88 6.00 -12.01
CA PRO A 23 0.75 7.32 -12.66
C PRO A 23 1.00 8.51 -11.72
N VAL A 24 1.12 8.24 -10.41
CA VAL A 24 1.36 9.25 -9.36
C VAL A 24 2.72 9.94 -9.51
N LEU A 25 3.76 9.24 -10.01
CA LEU A 25 5.14 9.77 -10.01
C LEU A 25 5.37 10.93 -11.00
N ALA A 26 4.66 10.98 -12.13
CA ALA A 26 4.92 11.98 -13.18
C ALA A 26 4.27 13.34 -12.88
N ALA A 27 3.09 13.36 -12.26
CA ALA A 27 2.41 14.59 -11.85
C ALA A 27 3.13 15.30 -10.69
N ASP A 28 3.77 14.53 -9.81
CA ASP A 28 4.46 15.03 -8.62
C ASP A 28 5.77 15.77 -8.98
N LEU A 29 6.48 15.31 -10.02
CA LEU A 29 7.75 15.93 -10.44
C LEU A 29 7.59 17.36 -10.98
N THR A 30 6.50 17.64 -11.70
CA THR A 30 6.21 18.96 -12.26
C THR A 30 5.83 19.95 -11.16
N ALA A 31 4.99 19.52 -10.21
CA ALA A 31 4.62 20.32 -9.04
C ALA A 31 5.83 20.61 -8.13
N LEU A 32 6.71 19.62 -7.96
CA LEU A 32 7.95 19.77 -7.19
C LEU A 32 8.89 20.81 -7.81
N LYS A 33 9.10 20.76 -9.13
CA LYS A 33 9.93 21.74 -9.85
C LYS A 33 9.37 23.15 -9.79
N ALA A 34 8.06 23.31 -9.91
CA ALA A 34 7.41 24.62 -9.78
C ALA A 34 7.61 25.21 -8.38
N CYS A 35 7.41 24.41 -7.34
CA CYS A 35 7.64 24.83 -5.96
C CYS A 35 9.11 25.23 -5.71
N MET A 36 10.07 24.47 -6.24
CA MET A 36 11.49 24.81 -6.10
C MET A 36 11.84 26.12 -6.77
N ALA A 37 11.28 26.40 -7.96
CA ALA A 37 11.51 27.64 -8.69
C ALA A 37 10.95 28.86 -7.93
N GLU A 38 9.76 28.73 -7.33
CA GLU A 38 9.14 29.73 -6.46
C GLU A 38 10.01 30.00 -5.22
N MET A 39 10.39 28.95 -4.49
CA MET A 39 11.18 29.07 -3.25
C MET A 39 12.60 29.61 -3.47
N ALA A 40 13.26 29.19 -4.55
CA ALA A 40 14.60 29.66 -4.88
C ALA A 40 14.59 31.07 -5.48
N GLY A 41 13.56 31.42 -6.26
CA GLY A 41 13.45 32.70 -6.96
C GLY A 41 12.86 33.82 -6.09
N GLU A 42 11.80 33.55 -5.34
CA GLU A 42 11.05 34.58 -4.60
C GLU A 42 11.51 34.72 -3.16
N MET A 43 11.93 33.62 -2.52
CA MET A 43 12.36 33.61 -1.11
C MET A 43 13.88 33.55 -0.94
N GLY A 44 14.64 33.47 -2.04
CA GLY A 44 16.11 33.44 -2.02
C GLY A 44 16.70 32.24 -1.28
N LEU A 45 15.93 31.15 -1.14
CA LEU A 45 16.40 29.95 -0.46
C LEU A 45 17.41 29.19 -1.32
N SER A 46 18.35 28.51 -0.67
CA SER A 46 19.26 27.62 -1.39
C SER A 46 18.47 26.50 -2.08
N PRO A 47 18.92 26.02 -3.26
CA PRO A 47 18.24 24.93 -3.97
C PRO A 47 17.98 23.69 -3.11
N ASP A 48 18.90 23.38 -2.19
CA ASP A 48 18.77 22.25 -1.26
C ASP A 48 17.67 22.46 -0.21
N LEU A 49 17.53 23.68 0.31
CA LEU A 49 16.50 24.02 1.28
C LEU A 49 15.12 24.07 0.60
N ALA A 50 15.04 24.70 -0.57
CA ALA A 50 13.84 24.72 -1.41
C ALA A 50 13.38 23.29 -1.77
N TYR A 51 14.29 22.41 -2.15
CA TYR A 51 13.97 21.00 -2.43
C TYR A 51 13.36 20.30 -1.20
N LYS A 52 13.96 20.47 -0.01
CA LYS A 52 13.47 19.84 1.23
C LYS A 52 12.06 20.30 1.60
N GLU A 53 11.82 21.60 1.57
CA GLU A 53 10.50 22.17 1.91
C GLU A 53 9.43 21.76 0.89
N CYS A 54 9.76 21.83 -0.40
CA CYS A 54 8.84 21.41 -1.46
C CYS A 54 8.52 19.91 -1.41
N LYS A 55 9.51 19.07 -1.09
CA LYS A 55 9.30 17.63 -0.90
C LYS A 55 8.37 17.37 0.29
N LYS A 56 8.58 18.05 1.42
CA LYS A 56 7.73 17.93 2.62
C LYS A 56 6.29 18.36 2.34
N LYS A 57 6.10 19.47 1.61
CA LYS A 57 4.78 19.97 1.19
C LYS A 57 4.08 18.98 0.26
N SER A 58 4.79 18.41 -0.72
CA SER A 58 4.25 17.36 -1.60
C SER A 58 3.79 16.13 -0.81
N ILE A 59 4.61 15.60 0.10
CA ILE A 59 4.26 14.44 0.93
C ILE A 59 3.02 14.74 1.78
N THR A 60 2.97 15.92 2.42
CA THR A 60 1.83 16.33 3.26
C THR A 60 0.53 16.43 2.45
N ASN A 61 0.59 17.01 1.26
CA ASN A 61 -0.55 17.09 0.35
C ASN A 61 -1.00 15.71 -0.12
N CYS A 62 -0.05 14.82 -0.44
CA CYS A 62 -0.33 13.45 -0.81
C CYS A 62 -1.05 12.72 0.33
N ILE A 63 -0.55 12.78 1.56
CA ILE A 63 -1.17 12.14 2.73
C ILE A 63 -2.59 12.66 2.95
N THR A 64 -2.76 13.99 2.92
CA THR A 64 -4.08 14.63 3.06
C THR A 64 -5.04 14.18 1.97
N SER A 65 -4.55 13.98 0.75
CA SER A 65 -5.37 13.51 -0.37
C SER A 65 -5.75 12.03 -0.26
N LEU A 66 -4.99 11.23 0.48
CA LEU A 66 -5.22 9.79 0.67
C LEU A 66 -6.06 9.49 1.92
N ARG A 67 -5.98 10.33 2.96
CA ARG A 67 -6.74 10.16 4.20
C ARG A 67 -8.23 10.01 3.92
N GLY A 68 -8.87 9.01 4.53
CA GLY A 68 -10.30 8.74 4.35
C GLY A 68 -10.67 8.03 3.04
N LYS A 69 -9.71 7.81 2.13
CA LYS A 69 -9.94 7.05 0.89
C LYS A 69 -9.65 5.58 1.10
N PHE A 70 -10.35 4.75 0.33
CA PHE A 70 -10.08 3.32 0.26
C PHE A 70 -9.03 3.02 -0.81
N VAL A 71 -8.10 2.12 -0.49
CA VAL A 71 -7.18 1.54 -1.46
C VAL A 71 -7.98 0.72 -2.47
N THR A 72 -7.77 0.89 -3.77
CA THR A 72 -8.33 -0.04 -4.75
C THR A 72 -7.46 -1.29 -4.83
N LEU A 73 -8.02 -2.45 -4.54
CA LEU A 73 -7.32 -3.73 -4.68
C LEU A 73 -7.67 -4.36 -6.02
N THR A 74 -6.64 -4.71 -6.78
CA THR A 74 -6.78 -5.40 -8.07
C THR A 74 -6.40 -6.86 -7.92
N ALA A 75 -7.13 -7.72 -8.63
CA ALA A 75 -6.86 -9.15 -8.66
C ALA A 75 -5.45 -9.45 -9.21
N THR A 76 -4.75 -10.38 -8.56
CA THR A 76 -3.45 -10.87 -9.01
C THR A 76 -3.56 -11.98 -10.04
N SER A 77 -4.70 -12.67 -10.08
CA SER A 77 -4.99 -13.71 -11.07
C SER A 77 -6.49 -13.98 -11.20
N LYS A 78 -6.90 -14.62 -12.30
CA LYS A 78 -8.27 -15.13 -12.51
C LYS A 78 -8.24 -16.65 -12.61
N ASN A 79 -9.17 -17.32 -11.94
CA ASN A 79 -9.36 -18.77 -12.04
C ASN A 79 -10.84 -19.10 -12.28
N ASN A 80 -11.16 -20.40 -12.33
CA ASN A 80 -12.52 -20.89 -12.55
C ASN A 80 -13.53 -20.54 -11.44
N LYS A 81 -13.06 -20.07 -10.28
CA LYS A 81 -13.90 -19.65 -9.14
C LYS A 81 -14.08 -18.13 -9.06
N GLY A 82 -13.28 -17.35 -9.78
CA GLY A 82 -13.34 -15.88 -9.78
C GLY A 82 -11.96 -15.24 -9.86
N TYR A 83 -11.88 -14.00 -9.39
CA TYR A 83 -10.69 -13.18 -9.34
C TYR A 83 -10.00 -13.31 -7.97
N VAL A 84 -8.74 -13.72 -7.94
CA VAL A 84 -7.96 -13.82 -6.72
C VAL A 84 -7.38 -12.46 -6.39
N VAL A 85 -7.77 -11.90 -5.27
CA VAL A 85 -7.20 -10.67 -4.71
C VAL A 85 -6.26 -11.07 -3.58
N ASP A 86 -5.03 -10.54 -3.63
CA ASP A 86 -3.95 -10.84 -2.69
C ASP A 86 -3.42 -9.55 -2.07
N LEU A 87 -3.44 -9.48 -0.73
CA LEU A 87 -2.97 -8.33 0.05
C LEU A 87 -1.45 -8.29 0.23
N GLY A 88 -0.73 -9.27 -0.31
CA GLY A 88 0.72 -9.37 -0.25
C GLY A 88 1.25 -10.01 1.03
N ASN A 89 2.56 -9.92 1.22
CA ASN A 89 3.25 -10.58 2.33
C ASN A 89 3.23 -9.75 3.63
N ASP A 90 2.86 -8.46 3.58
CA ASP A 90 2.73 -7.65 4.78
C ASP A 90 1.50 -8.08 5.59
N LYS A 91 1.77 -8.78 6.69
CA LYS A 91 0.78 -9.30 7.62
C LYS A 91 -0.11 -8.21 8.21
N LYS A 92 0.35 -6.96 8.28
CA LYS A 92 -0.44 -5.82 8.78
C LYS A 92 -1.61 -5.47 7.87
N LEU A 93 -1.51 -5.83 6.58
CA LEU A 93 -2.56 -5.57 5.61
C LEU A 93 -3.64 -6.67 5.61
N TRP A 94 -3.37 -7.84 6.19
CA TRP A 94 -4.27 -8.99 6.13
C TRP A 94 -5.58 -8.70 6.85
N GLN A 95 -6.67 -9.21 6.29
CA GLN A 95 -8.01 -8.80 6.70
C GLN A 95 -8.85 -9.97 7.22
N GLU A 96 -9.74 -9.67 8.17
CA GLU A 96 -10.67 -10.66 8.72
C GLU A 96 -11.65 -11.18 7.67
N GLY A 97 -12.29 -12.32 7.97
CA GLY A 97 -13.27 -12.92 7.05
C GLY A 97 -14.40 -11.97 6.65
N ARG A 98 -14.83 -11.10 7.57
CA ARG A 98 -15.90 -10.12 7.33
C ARG A 98 -15.53 -9.08 6.27
N PHE A 99 -14.28 -8.60 6.27
CA PHE A 99 -13.80 -7.66 5.25
C PHE A 99 -14.02 -8.20 3.84
N TRP A 100 -13.72 -9.49 3.63
CA TRP A 100 -13.89 -10.16 2.35
C TRP A 100 -15.36 -10.36 2.00
N SER A 101 -16.17 -10.84 2.94
CA SER A 101 -17.60 -11.09 2.68
C SER A 101 -18.38 -9.81 2.38
N ASP A 102 -18.07 -8.72 3.07
CA ASP A 102 -18.72 -7.41 2.87
C ASP A 102 -18.44 -6.84 1.47
N ARG A 103 -17.43 -7.37 0.77
CA ARG A 103 -17.04 -7.02 -0.60
C ARG A 103 -17.44 -8.08 -1.63
N GLY A 104 -18.29 -9.04 -1.26
CA GLY A 104 -18.72 -10.12 -2.15
C GLY A 104 -17.63 -11.16 -2.44
N CYS A 105 -16.57 -11.19 -1.63
CA CYS A 105 -15.46 -12.12 -1.80
C CYS A 105 -15.55 -13.30 -0.81
N LYS A 106 -14.99 -14.43 -1.21
CA LYS A 106 -14.82 -15.62 -0.36
C LYS A 106 -13.36 -15.78 0.02
N VAL A 107 -13.10 -15.88 1.31
CA VAL A 107 -11.75 -16.10 1.85
C VAL A 107 -11.13 -17.40 1.31
N ILE A 108 -9.85 -17.35 0.94
CA ILE A 108 -9.05 -18.55 0.66
C ILE A 108 -8.48 -19.07 1.98
N LYS A 109 -9.17 -20.03 2.60
CA LYS A 109 -8.78 -20.59 3.91
C LYS A 109 -7.49 -21.40 3.88
N ASN A 110 -7.12 -21.97 2.73
CA ASN A 110 -5.92 -22.78 2.55
C ASN A 110 -4.68 -21.94 2.20
N GLY A 111 -4.80 -20.61 2.19
CA GLY A 111 -3.70 -19.68 1.93
C GLY A 111 -3.06 -19.15 3.22
N GLY A 112 -2.27 -18.08 3.08
CA GLY A 112 -1.68 -17.37 4.22
C GLY A 112 -2.76 -16.85 5.17
N SER A 113 -2.68 -17.25 6.44
CA SER A 113 -3.55 -16.75 7.50
C SER A 113 -2.80 -16.57 8.84
N ILE A 114 -3.27 -15.62 9.64
CA ILE A 114 -2.78 -15.36 11.01
C ILE A 114 -3.95 -15.62 11.95
N THR A 115 -3.66 -16.21 13.10
CA THR A 115 -4.62 -16.36 14.19
C THR A 115 -4.04 -15.69 15.43
N GLN A 116 -4.87 -14.93 16.14
CA GLN A 116 -4.52 -14.36 17.44
C GLN A 116 -5.69 -14.54 18.41
N ASN A 117 -5.37 -14.82 19.66
CA ASN A 117 -6.35 -14.78 20.74
C ASN A 117 -6.26 -13.41 21.41
N ALA A 118 -7.38 -12.69 21.48
CA ALA A 118 -7.46 -11.40 22.15
C ALA A 118 -8.84 -11.26 22.82
N PRO A 119 -8.94 -10.55 23.95
CA PRO A 119 -10.23 -10.24 24.55
C PRO A 119 -11.06 -9.34 23.62
N ASP A 120 -12.36 -9.60 23.54
CA ASP A 120 -13.31 -8.70 22.89
C ASP A 120 -13.62 -7.47 23.76
N LYS A 121 -14.52 -6.61 23.28
CA LYS A 121 -14.99 -5.42 23.99
C LYS A 121 -15.59 -5.70 25.38
N ASN A 122 -15.96 -6.94 25.67
CA ASN A 122 -16.52 -7.38 26.94
C ASN A 122 -15.50 -8.16 27.78
N GLY A 123 -14.24 -8.26 27.34
CA GLY A 123 -13.17 -8.97 28.03
C GLY A 123 -13.14 -10.49 27.78
N PHE A 124 -14.04 -11.03 26.94
CA PHE A 124 -14.04 -12.46 26.65
C PHE A 124 -12.99 -12.80 25.60
N LEU A 125 -12.18 -13.83 25.87
CA LEU A 125 -11.19 -14.30 24.91
C LEU A 125 -11.86 -14.77 23.62
N GLN A 126 -11.57 -14.06 22.53
CA GLN A 126 -11.98 -14.40 21.17
C GLN A 126 -10.76 -14.80 20.34
N ARG A 127 -11.02 -15.67 19.35
CA ARG A 127 -10.02 -16.09 18.37
C ARG A 127 -10.24 -15.34 17.08
N TYR A 128 -9.40 -14.36 16.81
CA TYR A 128 -9.40 -13.59 15.58
C TYR A 128 -8.56 -14.28 14.51
N ARG A 129 -9.01 -14.20 13.26
CA ARG A 129 -8.30 -14.77 12.11
C ARG A 129 -8.32 -13.81 10.94
N TRP A 130 -7.12 -13.49 10.45
CA TRP A 130 -6.90 -12.65 9.29
C TRP A 130 -6.38 -13.50 8.14
N PHE A 131 -6.79 -13.13 6.94
CA PHE A 131 -6.51 -13.86 5.72
C PHE A 131 -5.87 -12.93 4.70
N ARG A 132 -4.86 -13.47 4.02
CA ARG A 132 -4.12 -12.76 2.98
C ARG A 132 -4.92 -12.59 1.69
N GLN A 133 -5.73 -13.59 1.34
CA GLN A 133 -6.32 -13.70 0.01
C GLN A 133 -7.82 -14.01 0.06
N GLY A 134 -8.52 -13.51 -0.96
CA GLY A 134 -9.92 -13.80 -1.23
C GLY A 134 -10.18 -14.01 -2.72
N ILE A 135 -11.27 -14.70 -3.03
CA ILE A 135 -11.79 -14.87 -4.38
C ILE A 135 -13.03 -13.99 -4.52
N CYS A 136 -12.99 -13.04 -5.45
CA CYS A 136 -14.03 -12.06 -5.71
C CYS A 136 -14.67 -12.29 -7.08
N GLN A 137 -15.88 -11.75 -7.27
CA GLN A 137 -16.56 -11.80 -8.57
C GLN A 137 -16.05 -10.72 -9.54
N THR A 138 -15.54 -9.62 -9.00
CA THR A 138 -14.98 -8.51 -9.75
C THR A 138 -13.45 -8.52 -9.71
N GLU A 139 -12.83 -7.96 -10.75
CA GLU A 139 -11.38 -7.82 -10.85
C GLU A 139 -10.83 -6.81 -9.84
N THR A 140 -11.60 -5.77 -9.54
CA THR A 140 -11.26 -4.74 -8.57
C THR A 140 -12.29 -4.70 -7.45
N ILE A 141 -11.82 -4.44 -6.23
CA ILE A 141 -12.66 -4.22 -5.05
C ILE A 141 -12.15 -3.00 -4.26
N PRO A 142 -13.02 -2.29 -3.53
CA PRO A 142 -12.56 -1.37 -2.52
C PRO A 142 -11.79 -2.16 -1.44
N GLY A 143 -10.65 -1.66 -1.03
CA GLY A 143 -9.75 -2.29 -0.07
C GLY A 143 -9.96 -1.79 1.34
N TYR A 144 -8.87 -1.65 2.07
CA TYR A 144 -8.84 -1.00 3.38
C TYR A 144 -8.72 0.53 3.20
N GLU A 145 -9.13 1.26 4.22
CA GLU A 145 -8.97 2.72 4.28
C GLU A 145 -7.51 3.08 4.52
N TYR A 146 -7.03 4.16 3.89
CA TYR A 146 -5.74 4.73 4.20
C TYR A 146 -5.74 5.28 5.62
N THR A 147 -5.02 4.59 6.52
CA THR A 147 -4.57 5.19 7.79
C THR A 147 -3.45 6.19 7.50
N ASP A 148 -3.16 7.07 8.46
CA ASP A 148 -2.05 8.04 8.34
C ASP A 148 -0.71 7.35 8.02
N GLN A 149 -0.46 6.19 8.63
CA GLN A 149 0.75 5.41 8.38
C GLN A 149 0.80 4.84 6.96
N LEU A 150 -0.32 4.32 6.45
CA LEU A 150 -0.40 3.77 5.10
C LEU A 150 -0.33 4.87 4.04
N ALA A 151 -0.98 6.01 4.30
CA ALA A 151 -0.89 7.19 3.45
C ALA A 151 0.55 7.69 3.37
N PHE A 152 1.25 7.79 4.51
CA PHE A 152 2.66 8.16 4.53
C PHE A 152 3.53 7.20 3.72
N GLN A 153 3.38 5.89 3.91
CA GLN A 153 4.15 4.89 3.16
C GLN A 153 3.88 4.94 1.65
N ALA A 154 2.65 5.24 1.24
CA ALA A 154 2.30 5.40 -0.16
C ALA A 154 2.90 6.69 -0.77
N CYS A 155 3.02 7.75 0.03
CA CYS A 155 3.53 9.05 -0.41
C CYS A 155 5.06 9.20 -0.32
N ASP A 156 5.74 8.41 0.52
CA ASP A 156 7.21 8.38 0.64
C ASP A 156 7.77 6.95 0.56
N PRO A 157 7.72 6.31 -0.63
CA PRO A 157 8.16 4.93 -0.82
C PRO A 157 9.68 4.72 -0.62
N GLY A 158 10.45 5.81 -0.55
CA GLY A 158 11.89 5.80 -0.27
C GLY A 158 12.27 5.84 1.20
N GLY A 159 11.28 6.05 2.10
CA GLY A 159 11.40 5.99 3.54
C GLY A 159 12.59 6.75 4.14
N TYR A 160 12.37 7.98 4.63
CA TYR A 160 13.06 8.33 5.87
C TYR A 160 12.50 7.44 6.98
N VAL A 161 13.33 6.57 7.54
CA VAL A 161 13.02 5.85 8.78
C VAL A 161 12.71 6.92 9.83
N VAL A 162 11.44 7.02 10.25
CA VAL A 162 11.09 7.70 11.49
C VAL A 162 11.64 6.82 12.60
N ASP A 163 12.89 7.08 12.95
CA ASP A 163 13.62 6.38 14.00
C ASP A 163 12.78 6.47 15.26
N SER A 164 12.17 5.34 15.66
CA SER A 164 11.24 5.26 16.79
C SER A 164 11.95 5.38 18.14
N GLY A 165 13.22 5.84 18.13
CA GLY A 165 14.13 5.94 19.27
C GLY A 165 14.57 7.36 19.61
N ARG A 166 14.06 8.41 18.97
CA ARG A 166 14.24 9.77 19.51
C ARG A 166 13.16 10.04 20.55
N ASN A 167 13.64 10.12 21.79
CA ASN A 167 12.95 10.44 23.04
C ASN A 167 11.69 11.29 22.88
N GLU A 168 10.76 11.04 23.81
CA GLU A 168 9.45 11.65 24.04
C GLU A 168 9.38 13.20 24.05
N THR A 169 10.47 13.90 23.74
CA THR A 169 10.53 15.36 23.59
C THR A 169 10.03 15.87 22.25
N ASP A 170 9.87 15.02 21.22
CA ASP A 170 9.52 15.45 19.85
C ASP A 170 8.05 15.21 19.44
N LYS A 171 7.17 14.85 20.38
CA LYS A 171 5.71 14.82 20.14
C LYS A 171 5.15 16.22 19.82
N SER A 172 5.83 17.27 20.26
CA SER A 172 5.47 18.67 19.96
C SER A 172 5.52 18.95 18.46
N ASN A 173 6.49 18.42 17.72
CA ASN A 173 6.73 18.83 16.33
C ASN A 173 5.81 18.16 15.31
N VAL A 174 5.31 16.95 15.59
CA VAL A 174 4.30 16.30 14.74
C VAL A 174 2.91 16.91 14.97
N GLU A 175 2.59 17.30 16.21
CA GLU A 175 1.37 18.07 16.48
C GLU A 175 1.46 19.51 15.95
N GLN A 176 2.63 20.15 15.99
CA GLN A 176 2.84 21.48 15.39
C GLN A 176 2.81 21.46 13.86
N LEU A 177 3.22 20.36 13.21
CA LEU A 177 3.04 20.24 11.76
C LEU A 177 1.57 20.11 11.33
N MET A 178 0.71 19.69 12.25
CA MET A 178 -0.72 19.43 12.02
C MET A 178 -1.62 20.56 12.54
N ARG A 179 -1.06 21.55 13.26
CA ARG A 179 -1.73 22.78 13.68
C ARG A 179 -1.03 23.94 12.96
N GLY A 180 -1.53 24.30 11.78
CA GLY A 180 -0.96 25.40 11.00
C GLY A 180 -0.94 26.71 11.79
N GLU A 181 0.26 27.25 11.95
CA GLU A 181 0.55 28.68 12.06
C GLU A 181 1.51 29.06 10.93
#